data_AF-A0A6B3H2B4-F1
#
_entry.id   AF-A0A6B3H2B4-F1
#
_cell.length_a   1.000
_cell.length_b   1.000
_cell.length_c   1.000
_cell.angle_alpha   90.00
_cell.angle_beta   90.00
_cell.angle_gamma   90.00
#
_symmetry.space_group_name_H-M   'P 1'
#
loop_
_entity.id
_entity.type
_entity.pdbx_description
1 polymer ?
#
loop_
_entity_poly.entity_id
_entity_poly.type
_entity_poly.pdbx_seq_one_letter_code
_entity_poly.pdbx_strand_id
1 'polypeptide(L)'
;IVTVCSADDRYDNDVHYMGGSVLAVDMHAWAATMLAFVSRPPDPSQAGDDWKELWLKRLEAIEPFSHTWLAHQSRDDYWKHGSVCEDYGAIKA
;
A
#
# COMPACT_ATOMS: atom_id res chain seq x y z
N ILE A 1 0.81 -11.65 20.04
CA ILE A 1 1.32 -10.53 19.23
C ILE A 1 0.77 -9.24 19.85
N VAL A 2 1.58 -8.18 19.97
CA VAL A 2 1.11 -6.83 20.36
C VAL A 2 1.46 -5.89 19.22
N THR A 3 0.47 -5.25 18.61
CA THR A 3 0.65 -4.29 17.52
C THR A 3 0.36 -2.87 18.01
N VAL A 4 1.03 -1.88 17.41
CA VAL A 4 0.89 -0.45 17.76
C VAL A 4 0.67 0.33 16.48
N CYS A 5 -0.35 1.20 16.47
CA CYS A 5 -0.77 1.98 15.29
C CYS A 5 -0.99 1.13 14.03
N SER A 6 -1.51 -0.08 14.19
CA SER A 6 -1.88 -0.97 13.09
C SER A 6 -3.33 -0.80 12.69
N ALA A 7 -3.62 -0.87 11.40
CA ALA A 7 -4.98 -1.06 10.88
C ALA A 7 -5.28 -2.55 10.73
N ASP A 8 -6.43 -2.99 11.26
CA ASP A 8 -7.02 -4.32 11.02
C ASP A 8 -8.11 -4.29 9.94
N ASP A 9 -8.70 -3.12 9.68
CA ASP A 9 -9.51 -2.81 8.50
C ASP A 9 -8.78 -1.78 7.63
N ARG A 10 -8.36 -2.19 6.43
CA ARG A 10 -7.60 -1.32 5.49
C ARG A 10 -8.44 -0.21 4.89
N TYR A 11 -9.76 -0.38 4.86
CA TYR A 11 -10.68 0.63 4.33
C TYR A 11 -10.99 1.67 5.41
N ASP A 12 -11.50 1.25 6.57
CA ASP A 12 -12.17 2.14 7.53
C ASP A 12 -11.29 2.66 8.67
N ASN A 13 -10.12 2.02 8.90
CA ASN A 13 -9.25 2.29 10.05
C ASN A 13 -7.77 2.49 9.64
N ASP A 14 -7.54 2.86 8.38
CA ASP A 14 -6.20 3.13 7.82
C ASP A 14 -6.18 4.56 7.23
N VAL A 15 -5.16 4.89 6.44
CA VAL A 15 -4.97 6.21 5.83
C VAL A 15 -5.90 6.51 4.64
N HIS A 16 -6.82 5.61 4.28
CA HIS A 16 -7.60 5.70 3.04
C HIS A 16 -8.99 6.32 3.28
N TYR A 17 -9.86 5.61 3.98
CA TYR A 17 -11.23 6.01 4.26
C TYR A 17 -11.51 5.96 5.76
N MET A 18 -12.52 6.72 6.19
CA MET A 18 -13.09 6.62 7.54
C MET A 18 -14.59 6.92 7.46
N GLY A 19 -15.41 6.00 7.93
CA GLY A 19 -16.86 6.03 7.77
C GLY A 19 -17.30 6.13 6.30
N GLY A 20 -16.48 5.61 5.37
CA GLY A 20 -16.69 5.74 3.92
C GLY A 20 -16.31 7.11 3.32
N SER A 21 -15.78 8.03 4.11
CA SER A 21 -15.25 9.31 3.62
C SER A 21 -13.75 9.22 3.33
N VAL A 22 -13.29 9.81 2.22
CA VAL A 22 -11.86 9.85 1.86
C VAL A 22 -11.09 10.73 2.85
N LEU A 23 -10.00 10.19 3.42
CA LEU A 23 -9.04 10.98 4.19
C LEU A 23 -8.04 11.65 3.23
N ALA A 24 -8.47 12.73 2.57
CA ALA A 24 -7.76 13.28 1.42
C ALA A 24 -6.29 13.67 1.71
N VAL A 25 -5.99 14.19 2.91
CA VAL A 25 -4.62 14.54 3.30
C VAL A 25 -3.77 13.29 3.52
N ASP A 26 -4.28 12.32 4.28
CA ASP A 26 -3.55 11.11 4.66
C ASP A 26 -3.35 10.18 3.46
N MET A 27 -4.41 9.92 2.69
CA MET A 27 -4.35 9.09 1.49
C MET A 27 -3.35 9.65 0.48
N HIS A 28 -3.39 10.96 0.23
CA HIS A 28 -2.48 11.58 -0.73
C HIS A 28 -1.03 11.53 -0.24
N ALA A 29 -0.79 11.90 1.02
CA ALA A 29 0.56 11.87 1.61
C ALA A 29 1.15 10.45 1.60
N TRP A 30 0.34 9.44 1.93
CA TRP A 30 0.78 8.06 1.92
C TRP A 30 1.03 7.53 0.50
N ALA A 31 0.15 7.82 -0.47
CA ALA A 31 0.34 7.44 -1.86
C ALA A 31 1.65 7.99 -2.43
N ALA A 32 1.95 9.28 -2.14
CA ALA A 32 3.19 9.92 -2.55
C ALA A 32 4.43 9.28 -1.89
N THR A 33 4.32 8.95 -0.59
CA THR A 33 5.40 8.29 0.16
C THR A 33 5.70 6.90 -0.43
N MET A 34 4.66 6.10 -0.67
CA MET A 34 4.80 4.78 -1.28
C MET A 34 5.41 4.87 -2.69
N LEU A 35 4.94 5.80 -3.51
CA LEU A 35 5.48 6.05 -4.84
C LEU A 35 6.98 6.38 -4.78
N ALA A 36 7.38 7.25 -3.86
CA ALA A 36 8.79 7.59 -3.64
C ALA A 36 9.61 6.35 -3.25
N PHE A 37 9.08 5.48 -2.39
CA PHE A 37 9.78 4.25 -1.99
C PHE A 37 9.96 3.25 -3.12
N VAL A 38 8.92 2.99 -3.92
CA VAL A 38 8.98 2.01 -5.01
C VAL A 38 9.78 2.50 -6.21
N SER A 39 9.90 3.82 -6.39
CA SER A 39 10.68 4.44 -7.46
C SER A 39 12.20 4.38 -7.24
N ARG A 40 12.67 3.99 -6.05
CA ARG A 40 14.10 3.97 -5.73
C ARG A 40 14.85 2.91 -6.56
N PRO A 41 16.06 3.24 -7.06
CA PRO A 41 16.92 2.24 -7.68
C PRO A 41 17.37 1.21 -6.64
N PRO A 42 17.61 -0.05 -7.06
CA PRO A 42 18.28 -1.03 -6.22
C PRO A 42 19.74 -0.62 -5.98
N ASP A 43 20.34 -1.09 -4.88
CA ASP A 43 21.76 -0.89 -4.60
C ASP A 43 22.61 -1.64 -5.65
N PRO A 44 23.47 -0.95 -6.43
CA PRO A 44 24.30 -1.58 -7.45
C PRO A 44 25.21 -2.68 -6.90
N SER A 45 25.68 -2.56 -5.65
CA SER A 45 26.52 -3.59 -5.00
C SER A 45 25.80 -4.91 -4.76
N GLN A 46 24.46 -4.86 -4.68
CA GLN A 46 23.60 -6.02 -4.45
C GLN A 46 22.96 -6.53 -5.75
N ALA A 47 22.61 -5.62 -6.66
CA ALA A 47 21.90 -5.94 -7.89
C ALA A 47 22.81 -6.26 -9.09
N GLY A 48 24.11 -5.99 -8.99
CA GLY A 48 25.07 -6.23 -10.07
C GLY A 48 24.98 -5.23 -11.22
N ASP A 49 25.67 -5.50 -12.31
CA ASP A 49 25.87 -4.53 -13.41
C ASP A 49 24.56 -4.14 -14.13
N ASP A 50 23.56 -5.03 -14.15
CA ASP A 50 22.26 -4.83 -14.81
C ASP A 50 21.26 -4.04 -13.94
N TRP A 51 21.70 -3.50 -12.79
CA TRP A 51 20.82 -2.80 -11.83
C TRP A 51 20.00 -1.67 -12.47
N LYS A 52 20.58 -0.98 -13.45
CA LYS A 52 19.94 0.17 -14.11
C LYS A 52 18.83 -0.26 -15.04
N GLU A 53 19.02 -1.31 -15.82
CA GLU A 53 17.97 -1.86 -16.68
C GLU A 53 16.80 -2.38 -15.85
N LEU A 54 17.11 -3.13 -14.77
CA LEU A 54 16.11 -3.59 -13.82
C LEU A 54 15.33 -2.43 -13.19
N TRP A 55 16.02 -1.37 -12.79
CA TRP A 55 15.39 -0.17 -12.23
C TRP A 55 14.46 0.51 -13.22
N LEU A 56 14.92 0.76 -14.45
CA LEU A 56 14.10 1.41 -15.49
C LEU A 56 12.87 0.59 -15.83
N LYS A 57 13.02 -0.73 -16.01
CA LYS A 57 11.89 -1.64 -16.24
C LYS A 57 10.87 -1.58 -15.10
N ARG A 58 11.32 -1.53 -13.85
CA ARG A 58 10.42 -1.36 -12.70
C ARG A 58 9.77 0.01 -12.71
N LEU A 59 10.53 1.07 -12.96
CA LEU A 59 10.05 2.45 -12.97
C LEU A 59 8.96 2.68 -14.02
N GLU A 60 9.13 2.13 -15.22
CA GLU A 60 8.14 2.18 -16.31
C GLU A 60 6.86 1.39 -16.00
N ALA A 61 6.94 0.39 -15.12
CA ALA A 61 5.81 -0.44 -14.72
C ALA A 61 5.11 0.05 -13.43
N ILE A 62 5.59 1.14 -12.81
CA ILE A 62 4.97 1.67 -11.59
C ILE A 62 3.66 2.38 -11.94
N GLU A 63 2.58 1.93 -11.32
CA GLU A 63 1.31 2.64 -11.29
C GLU A 63 1.17 3.41 -9.96
N PRO A 64 0.82 4.70 -9.98
CA PRO A 64 0.57 5.47 -8.77
C PRO A 64 -0.57 4.87 -7.93
N PHE A 65 -0.29 4.61 -6.66
CA PHE A 65 -1.23 3.98 -5.72
C PHE A 65 -2.54 4.75 -5.57
N SER A 66 -2.49 6.08 -5.63
CA SER A 66 -3.67 6.95 -5.50
C SER A 66 -4.76 6.63 -6.53
N HIS A 67 -4.39 6.26 -7.75
CA HIS A 67 -5.37 5.90 -8.79
C HIS A 67 -6.16 4.66 -8.40
N THR A 68 -5.46 3.64 -7.90
CA THR A 68 -6.09 2.38 -7.47
C THR A 68 -6.99 2.62 -6.26
N TRP A 69 -6.48 3.29 -5.22
CA TRP A 69 -7.25 3.51 -3.99
C TRP A 69 -8.51 4.36 -4.21
N LEU A 70 -8.42 5.40 -5.05
CA LEU A 70 -9.58 6.23 -5.39
C LEU A 70 -10.59 5.52 -6.31
N ALA A 71 -10.18 4.47 -7.03
CA ALA A 71 -11.10 3.65 -7.82
C ALA A 71 -11.95 2.72 -6.94
N HIS A 72 -11.43 2.32 -5.78
CA HIS A 72 -12.12 1.45 -4.81
C HIS A 72 -12.83 2.27 -3.72
N GLN A 73 -13.83 3.07 -4.10
CA GLN A 73 -14.50 4.00 -3.16
C GLN A 73 -15.35 3.32 -2.09
N SER A 74 -15.77 2.08 -2.29
CA SER A 74 -16.53 1.29 -1.33
C SER A 74 -15.67 0.14 -0.77
N ARG A 75 -16.07 -0.40 0.39
CA ARG A 75 -15.42 -1.55 1.03
C ARG A 75 -15.67 -2.85 0.26
N ASP A 76 -15.01 -2.98 -0.88
CA ASP A 76 -15.07 -4.14 -1.77
C ASP A 76 -13.95 -5.16 -1.49
N ASP A 77 -13.80 -6.14 -2.39
CA ASP A 77 -12.86 -7.24 -2.23
C ASP A 77 -11.39 -6.78 -2.25
N TYR A 78 -11.08 -5.63 -2.84
CA TYR A 78 -9.74 -5.05 -2.80
C TYR A 78 -9.33 -4.73 -1.36
N TRP A 79 -10.23 -4.10 -0.59
CA TRP A 79 -9.96 -3.75 0.80
C TRP A 79 -10.03 -4.94 1.74
N LYS A 80 -10.98 -5.85 1.53
CA LYS A 80 -11.14 -7.06 2.36
C LYS A 80 -9.90 -7.94 2.34
N HIS A 81 -9.27 -8.11 1.17
CA HIS A 81 -8.06 -8.91 1.03
C HIS A 81 -6.94 -8.49 2.00
N GLY A 82 -6.80 -7.18 2.27
CA GLY A 82 -5.76 -6.65 3.16
C GLY A 82 -6.20 -6.51 4.61
N SER A 83 -7.43 -6.85 4.95
CA SER A 83 -8.04 -6.59 6.25
C SER A 83 -8.03 -7.85 7.11
N VAL A 84 -7.50 -7.75 8.33
CA VAL A 84 -7.44 -8.84 9.29
C VAL A 84 -8.79 -9.08 9.95
N CYS A 85 -9.65 -8.06 10.00
CA CYS A 85 -10.98 -8.15 10.58
C CYS A 85 -11.95 -9.11 9.86
N GLU A 86 -11.56 -9.68 8.71
CA GLU A 86 -12.35 -10.67 8.00
C GLU A 86 -12.47 -11.99 8.79
N ASP A 87 -11.41 -12.41 9.48
CA ASP A 87 -11.43 -13.61 10.35
C ASP A 87 -10.29 -13.57 11.38
N TYR A 88 -10.55 -12.98 12.55
CA TYR A 88 -9.59 -13.02 13.66
C TYR A 88 -9.36 -14.45 14.19
N GLY A 89 -10.28 -15.39 13.98
CA GLY A 89 -10.16 -16.78 14.41
C GLY A 89 -9.12 -17.59 13.62
N ALA A 90 -8.77 -17.13 12.42
CA ALA A 90 -7.69 -17.70 11.63
C ALA A 90 -6.29 -17.45 12.25
N ILE A 91 -6.17 -16.48 13.16
CA ILE A 91 -4.90 -16.14 13.82
C ILE A 91 -4.61 -17.17 14.92
N LYS A 92 -3.46 -17.85 14.81
CA LYS A 92 -3.01 -18.87 15.77
C LYS A 92 -1.74 -18.41 16.50
N ALA A 93 -1.56 -18.89 17.72
CA ALA A 93 -0.40 -18.61 18.58
C ALA A 93 0.84 -19.41 18.16
#